data_AF-A0A926HPN0-F1
#
_entry.id   AF-A0A926HPN0-F1
#
_cell.length_a   1.000
_cell.length_b   1.000
_cell.length_c   1.000
_cell.angle_alpha   90.00
_cell.angle_beta   90.00
_cell.angle_gamma   90.00
#
_symmetry.space_group_name_H-M   'P 1'
#
loop_
_entity.id
_entity.type
_entity.pdbx_description
1 polymer ?
#
loop_
_entity_poly.entity_id
_entity_poly.type
_entity_poly.pdbx_seq_one_letter_code
_entity_poly.pdbx_strand_id
1 'polypeptide(L)' 'MPLGIAYAPYQKWRDIYDPAVALKRGTLFFELDLPFAGKGVLPS' A
#
# COMPACT_ATOMS: atom_id res chain seq x y z
N MET A 1 20.38 -23.85 -0.32
CA MET A 1 20.07 -22.95 0.81
C MET A 1 19.10 -21.89 0.30
N PRO A 2 17.88 -21.75 0.85
CA PRO A 2 16.99 -20.68 0.40
C PRO A 2 17.63 -19.33 0.78
N LEU A 3 17.82 -18.48 -0.22
CA LEU A 3 18.33 -17.11 -0.05
C LEU A 3 17.27 -16.27 0.69
N GLY A 4 17.29 -16.33 2.03
CA GLY A 4 16.65 -15.40 2.97
C GLY A 4 15.16 -15.06 2.77
N ILE A 5 14.32 -15.44 3.74
CA ILE A 5 12.96 -14.86 3.87
C ILE A 5 13.09 -13.52 4.58
N ALA A 6 12.59 -12.43 3.99
CA ALA A 6 12.48 -11.15 4.66
C ALA A 6 11.24 -11.15 5.57
N TYR A 7 11.43 -10.83 6.85
CA TYR A 7 10.32 -10.66 7.79
C TYR A 7 9.70 -9.28 7.60
N ALA A 8 8.42 -9.23 7.27
CA ALA A 8 7.67 -7.98 7.28
C ALA A 8 7.48 -7.50 8.74
N PRO A 9 7.58 -6.19 9.01
CA PRO A 9 7.25 -5.65 10.33
C PRO A 9 5.77 -5.89 10.64
N TYR A 10 5.46 -5.97 11.94
CA TYR A 10 4.08 -6.11 12.39
C TYR A 10 3.26 -4.86 12.03
N GLN A 11 2.30 -5.02 11.14
CA GLN A 11 1.42 -3.93 10.71
C GLN A 11 0.34 -3.68 11.77
N LYS A 12 0.30 -2.46 12.29
CA LYS A 12 -0.76 -2.04 13.22
C LYS A 12 -2.02 -1.73 12.44
N TRP A 13 -3.17 -2.20 12.93
CA TRP A 13 -4.47 -1.77 12.43
C TRP A 13 -4.69 -0.31 12.81
N ARG A 14 -5.13 0.48 11.83
CA ARG A 14 -5.46 1.90 11.95
C ARG A 14 -6.88 2.11 11.43
N ASP A 15 -7.24 3.36 11.19
CA ASP A 15 -8.49 3.69 10.54
C ASP A 15 -8.59 2.98 9.17
N ILE A 16 -9.76 2.39 8.91
CA ILE A 16 -10.06 1.68 7.67
C ILE A 16 -11.34 2.21 7.02
N TYR A 17 -11.40 2.12 5.70
CA TYR A 17 -12.61 2.42 4.95
C TYR A 17 -13.69 1.35 5.17
N ASP A 18 -14.95 1.74 4.95
CA ASP A 18 -16.02 0.78 4.67
C ASP A 18 -15.65 -0.08 3.44
N PRO A 19 -16.00 -1.38 3.40
CA PRO A 19 -15.60 -2.28 2.31
C PRO A 19 -15.92 -1.79 0.90
N ALA A 20 -17.07 -1.13 0.69
CA ALA A 20 -17.45 -0.63 -0.63
C ALA A 20 -16.54 0.53 -1.07
N VAL A 21 -16.14 1.39 -0.12
CA VAL A 21 -15.22 2.50 -0.35
C VAL A 21 -13.80 1.99 -0.55
N ALA A 22 -13.36 1.02 0.27
CA ALA A 22 -12.05 0.39 0.17
C ALA A 22 -11.83 -0.22 -1.21
N LEU A 23 -12.83 -0.95 -1.73
CA LEU A 23 -12.78 -1.54 -3.07
C LEU A 23 -12.61 -0.48 -4.15
N LYS A 24 -13.31 0.65 -4.03
CA LYS A 24 -13.21 1.76 -4.98
C LYS A 24 -11.84 2.46 -4.92
N ARG A 25 -11.24 2.58 -3.73
CA ARG A 25 -9.92 3.21 -3.53
C ARG A 25 -8.75 2.28 -3.87
N GLY A 26 -8.97 0.97 -3.89
CA GLY A 26 -7.92 -0.03 -4.10
C GLY A 26 -7.05 -0.26 -2.86
N THR A 27 -7.47 0.25 -1.70
CA THR A 27 -6.80 0.06 -0.41
C THR A 27 -7.83 0.12 0.72
N LEU A 28 -7.65 -0.70 1.75
CA LEU A 28 -8.47 -0.68 2.96
C LEU A 28 -8.05 0.45 3.92
N PHE A 29 -6.77 0.80 3.92
CA PHE A 29 -6.20 1.74 4.88
C PHE A 29 -6.16 3.14 4.31
N PHE A 30 -6.73 4.12 5.04
CA PHE A 30 -6.76 5.52 4.62
C PHE A 30 -5.35 6.07 4.32
N GLU A 31 -4.36 5.69 5.14
CA GLU A 31 -2.99 6.18 5.01
C GLU A 31 -2.27 5.76 3.73
N LEU A 32 -2.77 4.71 3.06
CA LEU A 32 -2.19 4.20 1.82
C LEU A 32 -2.87 4.78 0.57
N ASP A 33 -3.97 5.52 0.72
CA ASP A 33 -4.65 6.22 -0.38
C ASP A 33 -3.93 7.54 -0.71
N LEU A 34 -2.70 7.40 -1.22
CA LEU A 34 -1.81 8.51 -1.54
C LEU A 34 -1.91 8.90 -3.02
N PRO A 35 -1.84 10.20 -3.36
CA PRO A 35 -1.77 10.65 -4.76
C PRO A 35 -0.61 9.98 -5.49
N PHE A 36 -0.86 9.53 -6.72
CA PHE A 36 0.18 8.94 -7.56
C PHE A 36 1.24 10.00 -7.91
N ALA A 37 2.43 9.88 -7.31
CA ALA A 37 3.52 10.84 -7.49
C ALA A 37 4.41 10.56 -8.71
N GLY A 38 4.05 9.61 -9.59
CA GLY A 38 4.62 9.47 -10.93
C GLY A 38 6.14 9.48 -11.05
N LYS A 39 6.90 8.85 -10.15
CA LYS A 39 8.38 8.76 -10.23
C LYS A 39 8.87 7.66 -11.19
N GLY A 40 8.17 7.45 -12.31
CA GLY A 40 8.37 6.30 -13.20
C GLY A 40 8.75 6.64 -14.64
N VAL A 41 8.86 7.91 -15.03
CA VAL A 41 9.30 8.29 -16.38
C VAL A 41 10.49 9.24 -16.23
N LEU A 42 11.71 8.68 -16.33
CA LEU A 42 12.87 9.47 -16.68
C LEU A 42 12.69 9.90 -18.15
N PRO A 43 12.61 11.20 -18.47
CA PRO A 43 12.73 11.61 -19.87
C PRO A 43 14.15 11.25 -20.36
N SER A 44 14.21 10.57 -21.52
CA SER A 44 15.45 10.34 -22.27
C SER A 44 15.96 11.62 -22.92
#